data_AF-A0A0P8CC76-F1
#
_entry.id   AF-A0A0P8CC76-F1
#
_cell.length_a   1.000
_cell.length_b   1.000
_cell.length_c   1.000
_cell.angle_alpha   90.00
_cell.angle_beta   90.00
_cell.angle_gamma   90.00
#
_symmetry.space_group_name_H-M   'P 1'
#
loop_
_entity.id
_entity.type
_entity.pdbx_description
1 polymer ?
#
loop_
_entity_poly.entity_id
_entity_poly.type
_entity_poly.pdbx_seq_one_letter_code
_entity_poly.pdbx_strand_id
1 'polypeptide(L)'
;MYRRLIQILSGLGFASCTWMSGAIAQPALHIDSETPPFRQHELRDGNIRVSVRYEGHPERENLGYDGNLHYTILHQDWLGSFRLTDKILAVNLGHVSLQDINNNGTPEVIVSGFSGGAHCCTSHHIYSWNGNDFDETSIDREQLAGGTFKDINGDGKLEYLTLAQPFFYAFSSFAGSVPPSRILSFQDGEFQDVSREHPEQLRSVAWQMYLELQERNHEVNGVLAGYVAQKALLGEFDEGWEFMLAHYDPDDESGIGGYNIYNEEREVVGKHPDFPTALQAFLLDLGYIEESDLPGGCGRN
;
A
#
# COMPACT_ATOMS: atom_id res chain seq x y z
N MET A 1 71.34 -29.14 32.07
CA MET A 1 71.25 -27.75 32.55
C MET A 1 69.85 -27.23 32.27
N TYR A 2 68.96 -27.34 33.26
CA TYR A 2 67.61 -26.77 33.28
C TYR A 2 67.68 -25.48 34.10
N ARG A 3 67.18 -24.35 33.59
CA ARG A 3 66.86 -23.19 34.43
C ARG A 3 65.46 -22.69 34.12
N ARG A 4 64.56 -22.97 35.08
CA ARG A 4 63.24 -22.37 35.25
C ARG A 4 63.40 -20.87 35.47
N LEU A 5 62.52 -20.06 34.86
CA LEU A 5 62.30 -18.67 35.22
C LEU A 5 60.86 -18.48 35.67
N ILE A 6 60.76 -17.67 36.72
CA ILE A 6 59.67 -17.54 37.68
C ILE A 6 58.68 -16.47 37.18
N GLN A 7 57.40 -16.74 37.39
CA GLN A 7 56.30 -15.79 37.22
C GLN A 7 56.43 -14.60 38.18
N ILE A 8 56.17 -13.39 37.69
CA ILE A 8 55.79 -12.25 38.52
C ILE A 8 54.45 -11.74 37.97
N LEU A 9 53.38 -12.00 38.73
CA LEU A 9 52.09 -11.31 38.58
C LEU A 9 52.27 -9.86 39.04
N SER A 10 51.85 -8.92 38.21
CA SER A 10 51.48 -7.57 38.66
C SER A 10 50.25 -7.13 37.87
N GLY A 11 49.19 -6.79 38.61
CA GLY A 11 47.87 -6.53 38.07
C GLY A 11 47.71 -5.13 37.49
N LEU A 12 46.72 -5.01 36.62
CA LEU A 12 45.92 -3.82 36.41
C LEU A 12 44.55 -4.32 35.94
N GLY A 13 43.57 -4.28 36.84
CA GLY A 13 42.18 -4.52 36.51
C GLY A 13 41.72 -3.42 35.57
N PHE A 14 41.56 -3.75 34.29
CA PHE A 14 40.81 -2.91 33.37
C PHE A 14 39.35 -2.96 33.81
N ALA A 15 38.88 -1.87 34.42
CA ALA A 15 37.47 -1.60 34.52
C ALA A 15 36.95 -1.46 33.09
N SER A 16 36.36 -2.53 32.57
CA SER A 16 35.65 -2.50 31.30
C SER A 16 34.44 -1.61 31.50
N CYS A 17 34.53 -0.36 31.03
CA CYS A 17 33.32 0.43 30.73
C CYS A 17 32.61 -0.31 29.61
N THR A 18 31.69 -1.20 29.97
CA THR A 18 30.63 -1.65 29.07
C THR A 18 29.80 -0.42 28.74
N TRP A 19 30.12 0.21 27.62
CA TRP A 19 29.17 1.04 26.89
C TRP A 19 27.94 0.17 26.68
N MET A 20 26.88 0.45 27.42
CA MET A 20 25.56 -0.08 27.08
C MET A 20 25.21 0.59 25.77
N SER A 21 25.52 -0.07 24.65
CA SER A 21 24.95 0.25 23.36
C SER A 21 23.45 0.18 23.54
N GLY A 22 22.80 1.34 23.71
CA GLY A 22 21.35 1.42 23.65
C GLY A 22 20.96 0.79 22.32
N ALA A 23 20.19 -0.29 22.38
CA ALA A 23 19.63 -0.88 21.18
C ALA A 23 18.91 0.25 20.45
N ILE A 24 19.40 0.61 19.25
CA ILE A 24 18.66 1.49 18.35
C ILE A 24 17.35 0.75 18.11
N ALA A 25 16.25 1.28 18.63
CA ALA A 25 14.94 0.75 18.33
C ALA A 25 14.82 0.71 16.81
N GLN A 26 14.48 -0.45 16.26
CA GLN A 26 14.25 -0.57 14.82
C GLN A 26 13.21 0.49 14.43
N PRO A 27 13.33 1.19 13.29
CA PRO A 27 12.35 2.20 12.88
C PRO A 27 11.01 1.60 12.47
N ALA A 28 10.82 0.29 12.66
CA ALA A 28 9.62 -0.43 12.31
C ALA A 28 9.33 -1.55 13.33
N LEU A 29 8.05 -1.81 13.51
CA LEU A 29 7.47 -2.91 14.25
C LEU A 29 6.52 -3.65 13.30
N HIS A 30 6.66 -4.97 13.21
CA HIS A 30 5.76 -5.84 12.48
C HIS A 30 5.02 -6.75 13.46
N ILE A 31 3.73 -6.93 13.23
CA ILE A 31 2.85 -7.80 14.01
C ILE A 31 2.25 -8.80 13.02
N ASP A 32 2.48 -10.08 13.28
CA ASP A 32 1.98 -11.20 12.50
C ASP A 32 1.08 -12.13 13.37
N SER A 33 0.70 -13.30 12.84
CA SER A 33 -0.09 -14.29 13.57
C SER A 33 0.60 -14.88 14.81
N GLU A 34 1.94 -14.84 14.84
CA GLU A 34 2.74 -15.45 15.91
C GLU A 34 3.17 -14.42 16.97
N THR A 35 2.91 -13.15 16.73
CA THR A 35 3.33 -12.05 17.61
C THR A 35 2.53 -12.07 18.91
N PRO A 36 3.17 -12.30 20.09
CA PRO A 36 2.46 -12.30 21.37
C PRO A 36 2.04 -10.88 21.78
N PRO A 37 1.00 -10.72 22.63
CA PRO A 37 0.63 -9.42 23.18
C PRO A 37 1.79 -8.81 23.98
N PHE A 38 1.94 -7.49 23.90
CA PHE A 38 2.95 -6.75 24.64
C PHE A 38 2.39 -5.42 25.14
N ARG A 39 2.85 -5.00 26.32
CA ARG A 39 2.35 -3.77 26.97
C ARG A 39 3.02 -2.51 26.46
N GLN A 40 4.24 -2.63 25.93
CA GLN A 40 5.01 -1.49 25.47
C GLN A 40 6.10 -1.95 24.48
N HIS A 41 6.14 -1.28 23.33
CA HIS A 41 7.25 -1.26 22.39
C HIS A 41 7.48 0.21 22.01
N GLU A 42 8.72 0.64 21.79
CA GLU A 42 9.01 2.01 21.41
C GLU A 42 9.79 2.06 20.10
N LEU A 43 9.33 2.92 19.18
CA LEU A 43 10.02 3.31 17.95
C LEU A 43 10.47 4.76 18.10
N ARG A 44 11.64 5.11 17.56
CA ARG A 44 12.21 6.46 17.63
C ARG A 44 12.99 6.79 16.38
N ASP A 45 12.75 7.98 15.84
CA ASP A 45 13.57 8.58 14.80
C ASP A 45 13.47 10.11 14.91
N GLY A 46 14.63 10.77 15.02
CA GLY A 46 14.73 12.19 15.32
C GLY A 46 13.91 12.61 16.54
N ASN A 47 13.02 13.59 16.34
CA ASN A 47 12.13 14.14 17.37
C ASN A 47 10.85 13.33 17.55
N ILE A 48 10.64 12.29 16.73
CA ILE A 48 9.44 11.45 16.75
C ILE A 48 9.70 10.19 17.59
N ARG A 49 8.75 9.89 18.47
CA ARG A 49 8.70 8.65 19.25
C ARG A 49 7.30 8.09 19.21
N VAL A 50 7.20 6.77 19.00
CA VAL A 50 5.93 6.06 19.05
C VAL A 50 6.00 4.99 20.12
N SER A 51 5.10 5.04 21.09
CA SER A 51 4.92 3.98 22.07
C SER A 51 3.72 3.14 21.67
N VAL A 52 3.93 1.84 21.48
CA VAL A 52 2.94 0.88 20.98
C VAL A 52 2.58 -0.13 22.07
N ARG A 53 1.31 -0.47 22.18
CA ARG A 53 0.79 -1.59 22.97
C ARG A 53 -0.08 -2.46 22.06
N TYR A 54 0.13 -3.77 22.12
CA TYR A 54 -0.65 -4.74 21.37
C TYR A 54 -1.34 -5.71 22.33
N GLU A 55 -2.66 -5.82 22.24
CA GLU A 55 -3.47 -6.64 23.15
C GLU A 55 -3.54 -8.12 22.72
N GLY A 56 -2.96 -8.45 21.57
CA GLY A 56 -3.08 -9.78 20.97
C GLY A 56 -4.23 -9.82 19.96
N HIS A 57 -4.35 -10.97 19.30
CA HIS A 57 -5.34 -11.19 18.26
C HIS A 57 -6.73 -11.25 18.89
N PRO A 58 -7.70 -10.45 18.43
CA PRO A 58 -9.06 -10.56 18.93
C PRO A 58 -9.62 -11.93 18.52
N GLU A 59 -10.26 -12.61 19.46
CA GLU A 59 -11.06 -13.78 19.10
C GLU A 59 -12.15 -13.36 18.10
N ARG A 60 -12.49 -14.24 17.15
CA ARG A 60 -13.41 -13.92 16.04
C ARG A 60 -14.80 -13.43 16.52
N GLU A 61 -15.20 -13.85 17.71
CA GLU A 61 -16.45 -13.48 18.38
C GLU A 61 -16.39 -12.08 19.03
N ASN A 62 -15.18 -11.55 19.21
CA ASN A 62 -14.86 -10.25 19.81
C ASN A 62 -14.28 -9.26 18.80
N LEU A 63 -14.58 -9.41 17.50
CA LEU A 63 -14.32 -8.39 16.48
C LEU A 63 -15.26 -7.18 16.68
N GLY A 64 -15.18 -6.56 17.85
CA GLY A 64 -15.72 -5.23 18.10
C GLY A 64 -14.81 -4.18 17.46
N TYR A 65 -15.36 -2.98 17.24
CA TYR A 65 -14.62 -1.84 16.66
C TYR A 65 -13.50 -1.28 17.57
N ASP A 66 -13.22 -1.92 18.70
CA ASP A 66 -12.14 -1.51 19.59
C ASP A 66 -10.81 -2.05 19.05
N GLY A 67 -9.98 -1.16 18.49
CA GLY A 67 -8.64 -1.51 18.01
C GLY A 67 -7.78 -2.15 19.10
N ASN A 68 -7.08 -3.24 18.75
CA ASN A 68 -6.18 -4.01 19.61
C ASN A 68 -4.70 -3.57 19.49
N LEU A 69 -4.40 -2.69 18.54
CA LEU A 69 -3.10 -2.05 18.37
C LEU A 69 -3.22 -0.58 18.78
N HIS A 70 -2.76 -0.26 19.98
CA HIS A 70 -2.76 1.10 20.52
C HIS A 70 -1.40 1.75 20.34
N TYR A 71 -1.39 3.03 20.03
CA TYR A 71 -0.15 3.77 19.90
C TYR A 71 -0.27 5.20 20.41
N THR A 72 0.84 5.74 20.86
CA THR A 72 1.01 7.14 21.26
C THR A 72 2.17 7.70 20.49
N ILE A 73 1.90 8.71 19.66
CA ILE A 73 2.91 9.46 18.93
C ILE A 73 3.30 10.67 19.77
N LEU A 74 4.60 10.88 19.92
CA LEU A 74 5.19 12.01 20.63
C LEU A 74 6.15 12.71 19.68
N HIS A 75 5.94 14.00 19.45
CA HIS A 75 6.97 14.89 18.90
C HIS A 75 7.53 15.71 20.06
N GLN A 76 8.86 15.77 20.20
CA GLN A 76 9.50 16.58 21.22
C GLN A 76 10.71 17.33 20.67
N ASP A 77 10.67 18.65 20.80
CA ASP A 77 11.75 19.54 20.42
C ASP A 77 11.97 20.63 21.49
N TRP A 78 12.66 21.71 21.12
CA TRP A 78 12.93 22.84 22.00
C TRP A 78 11.72 23.75 22.24
N LEU A 79 10.68 23.67 21.40
CA LEU A 79 9.45 24.45 21.50
C LEU A 79 8.42 23.78 22.40
N GLY A 80 8.45 22.45 22.50
CA GLY A 80 7.59 21.71 23.42
C GLY A 80 7.52 20.22 23.15
N SER A 81 6.47 19.60 23.69
CA SER A 81 6.13 18.21 23.42
C SER A 81 4.68 18.11 22.99
N PHE A 82 4.43 17.44 21.87
CA PHE A 82 3.10 17.16 21.35
C PHE A 82 2.81 15.67 21.48
N ARG A 83 1.53 15.34 21.68
CA ARG A 83 1.10 13.96 21.92
C ARG A 83 -0.20 13.69 21.19
N LEU A 84 -0.17 12.68 20.32
CA LEU A 84 -1.33 12.05 19.72
C LEU A 84 -1.47 10.62 20.29
N THR A 85 -2.68 10.15 20.52
CA THR A 85 -2.93 8.77 20.98
C THR A 85 -4.11 8.22 20.22
N ASP A 86 -3.91 7.04 19.62
CA ASP A 86 -4.94 6.40 18.82
C ASP A 86 -4.81 4.86 18.86
N LYS A 87 -5.70 4.16 18.18
CA LYS A 87 -5.74 2.71 18.08
C LYS A 87 -6.35 2.26 16.76
N ILE A 88 -5.85 1.16 16.22
CA ILE A 88 -6.41 0.50 15.04
C ILE A 88 -6.63 -0.99 15.29
N LEU A 89 -7.41 -1.61 14.42
CA LEU A 89 -7.59 -3.05 14.41
C LEU A 89 -6.48 -3.70 13.56
N ALA A 90 -5.77 -4.65 14.17
CA ALA A 90 -4.71 -5.44 13.55
C ALA A 90 -4.95 -6.93 13.83
N VAL A 91 -5.75 -7.56 12.97
CA VAL A 91 -6.05 -9.00 12.99
C VAL A 91 -4.92 -9.74 12.28
N ASN A 92 -3.96 -10.27 13.02
CA ASN A 92 -2.81 -11.05 12.51
C ASN A 92 -1.86 -10.29 11.56
N LEU A 93 -2.16 -9.05 11.19
CA LEU A 93 -1.29 -8.18 10.41
C LEU A 93 -1.40 -6.76 10.96
N GLY A 94 -0.27 -6.27 11.48
CA GLY A 94 -0.11 -4.90 11.93
C GLY A 94 1.29 -4.42 11.62
N HIS A 95 1.42 -3.13 11.38
CA HIS A 95 2.70 -2.49 11.12
C HIS A 95 2.73 -1.10 11.73
N VAL A 96 3.86 -0.73 12.33
CA VAL A 96 4.12 0.65 12.74
C VAL A 96 5.52 0.98 12.29
N SER A 97 5.71 2.04 11.51
CA SER A 97 7.05 2.49 11.10
C SER A 97 7.20 4.00 11.11
N LEU A 98 8.45 4.43 11.16
CA LEU A 98 8.90 5.81 11.03
C LEU A 98 9.68 5.91 9.73
N GLN A 99 9.18 6.70 8.77
CA GLN A 99 9.77 6.84 7.45
C GLN A 99 9.60 8.28 6.97
N ASP A 100 10.67 8.93 6.52
CA ASP A 100 10.61 10.23 5.85
C ASP A 100 10.20 10.00 4.38
N ILE A 101 8.90 10.01 4.11
CA ILE A 101 8.35 9.63 2.79
C ILE A 101 8.39 10.80 1.80
N ASN A 102 8.44 12.04 2.28
CA ASN A 102 8.46 13.25 1.46
C ASN A 102 9.85 13.93 1.41
N ASN A 103 10.86 13.35 2.06
CA ASN A 103 12.26 13.81 2.13
C ASN A 103 12.40 15.21 2.75
N ASN A 104 11.64 15.49 3.81
CA ASN A 104 11.68 16.78 4.52
C ASN A 104 12.59 16.78 5.77
N GLY A 105 13.17 15.62 6.12
CA GLY A 105 14.02 15.41 7.28
C GLY A 105 13.28 15.06 8.58
N THR A 106 11.95 14.96 8.55
CA THR A 106 11.09 14.55 9.66
C THR A 106 10.31 13.31 9.25
N PRO A 107 10.47 12.18 9.95
CA PRO A 107 9.79 10.95 9.57
C PRO A 107 8.28 11.06 9.85
N GLU A 108 7.48 10.61 8.89
CA GLU A 108 6.08 10.30 9.08
C GLU A 108 5.92 9.02 9.91
N VAL A 109 4.84 8.96 10.69
CA VAL A 109 4.43 7.74 11.39
C VAL A 109 3.41 6.99 10.55
N ILE A 110 3.75 5.79 10.11
CA ILE A 110 2.87 4.95 9.31
C ILE A 110 2.39 3.81 10.20
N VAL A 111 1.08 3.76 10.44
CA VAL A 111 0.42 2.69 11.20
C VAL A 111 -0.51 1.94 10.28
N SER A 112 -0.36 0.63 10.17
CA SER A 112 -1.18 -0.19 9.27
C SER A 112 -1.79 -1.36 10.00
N GLY A 113 -3.01 -1.71 9.65
CA GLY A 113 -3.76 -2.77 10.31
C GLY A 113 -4.69 -3.48 9.35
N PHE A 114 -4.84 -4.77 9.54
CA PHE A 114 -5.78 -5.59 8.81
C PHE A 114 -7.01 -5.85 9.67
N SER A 115 -8.20 -5.54 9.15
CA SER A 115 -9.45 -5.72 9.90
C SER A 115 -10.04 -7.15 9.88
N GLY A 116 -9.45 -8.11 9.15
CA GLY A 116 -9.86 -9.52 9.18
C GLY A 116 -10.79 -10.00 8.04
N GLY A 117 -11.01 -9.20 6.98
CA GLY A 117 -11.80 -9.57 5.79
C GLY A 117 -11.12 -10.58 4.84
N ALA A 118 -11.90 -11.37 4.09
CA ALA A 118 -11.39 -12.50 3.30
C ALA A 118 -10.41 -12.14 2.16
N HIS A 119 -10.47 -10.91 1.65
CA HIS A 119 -9.63 -10.41 0.54
C HIS A 119 -8.75 -9.22 0.96
N CYS A 120 -8.60 -9.10 2.27
CA CYS A 120 -7.90 -8.08 3.03
C CYS A 120 -8.53 -6.67 2.96
N CYS A 121 -8.71 -6.07 4.12
CA CYS A 121 -9.28 -4.74 4.33
C CYS A 121 -8.23 -3.98 5.15
N THR A 122 -7.11 -3.74 4.49
CA THR A 122 -5.95 -3.10 5.12
C THR A 122 -6.17 -1.59 5.12
N SER A 123 -5.91 -0.95 6.25
CA SER A 123 -5.80 0.50 6.34
C SER A 123 -4.37 0.91 6.65
N HIS A 124 -3.97 2.05 6.11
CA HIS A 124 -2.73 2.73 6.43
C HIS A 124 -3.08 4.13 6.92
N HIS A 125 -2.72 4.45 8.16
CA HIS A 125 -2.80 5.78 8.74
C HIS A 125 -1.41 6.40 8.74
N ILE A 126 -1.28 7.58 8.14
CA ILE A 126 -0.02 8.32 8.00
C ILE A 126 -0.16 9.60 8.80
N TYR A 127 0.67 9.75 9.84
CA TYR A 127 0.72 10.96 10.66
C TYR A 127 1.96 11.77 10.32
N SER A 128 1.75 13.01 9.89
CA SER A 128 2.80 13.93 9.45
C SER A 128 2.88 15.13 10.38
N TRP A 129 4.09 15.50 10.78
CA TRP A 129 4.29 16.67 11.65
C TRP A 129 4.28 17.96 10.84
N ASN A 130 3.34 18.87 11.14
CA ASN A 130 3.19 20.15 10.41
C ASN A 130 3.83 21.35 11.12
N GLY A 131 4.58 21.11 12.21
CA GLY A 131 5.21 22.16 13.02
C GLY A 131 4.41 22.57 14.26
N ASN A 132 3.10 22.30 14.30
CA ASN A 132 2.23 22.61 15.44
C ASN A 132 1.43 21.40 15.94
N ASP A 133 1.07 20.46 15.06
CA ASP A 133 0.37 19.23 15.40
C ASP A 133 0.70 18.13 14.37
N PHE A 134 0.04 16.98 14.51
CA PHE A 134 0.06 15.91 13.51
C PHE A 134 -1.16 15.99 12.61
N ASP A 135 -0.94 16.07 11.30
CA ASP A 135 -1.98 15.83 10.30
C ASP A 135 -2.09 14.32 10.04
N GLU A 136 -3.31 13.81 9.97
CA GLU A 136 -3.60 12.41 9.64
C GLU A 136 -4.17 12.30 8.23
N THR A 137 -3.59 11.42 7.43
CA THR A 137 -4.14 10.97 6.15
C THR A 137 -4.21 9.45 6.14
N SER A 138 -5.32 8.90 5.63
CA SER A 138 -5.53 7.46 5.55
C SER A 138 -5.66 6.95 4.12
N ILE A 139 -5.20 5.72 3.92
CA ILE A 139 -5.54 4.88 2.75
C ILE A 139 -6.27 3.67 3.30
N ASP A 140 -7.57 3.60 3.04
CA ASP A 140 -8.47 2.64 3.66
C ASP A 140 -9.01 1.61 2.69
N ARG A 141 -9.33 0.43 3.22
CA ARG A 141 -10.04 -0.66 2.52
C ARG A 141 -9.28 -1.18 1.30
N GLU A 142 -7.95 -1.12 1.35
CA GLU A 142 -7.13 -1.72 0.32
C GLU A 142 -7.23 -3.25 0.42
N GLN A 143 -7.44 -3.88 -0.74
CA GLN A 143 -7.35 -5.33 -0.90
C GLN A 143 -5.90 -5.80 -0.74
N LEU A 144 -5.71 -7.09 -0.48
CA LEU A 144 -4.39 -7.68 -0.19
C LEU A 144 -3.68 -6.95 0.97
N ALA A 145 -2.35 -6.90 0.97
CA ALA A 145 -1.58 -6.16 1.98
C ALA A 145 -1.67 -4.62 1.81
N GLY A 146 -2.46 -4.13 0.85
CA GLY A 146 -2.43 -2.75 0.37
C GLY A 146 -1.28 -2.52 -0.59
N GLY A 147 -0.32 -1.70 -0.18
CA GLY A 147 0.80 -1.25 -0.99
C GLY A 147 2.12 -1.18 -0.23
N THR A 148 3.16 -0.67 -0.91
CA THR A 148 4.51 -0.55 -0.35
C THR A 148 5.10 0.83 -0.65
N PHE A 149 5.83 1.38 0.31
CA PHE A 149 6.59 2.61 0.12
C PHE A 149 7.96 2.29 -0.51
N LYS A 150 8.32 2.97 -1.60
CA LYS A 150 9.59 2.78 -2.30
C LYS A 150 9.96 4.00 -3.13
N ASP A 151 11.22 4.42 -3.05
CA ASP A 151 11.82 5.36 -4.00
C ASP A 151 12.02 4.63 -5.33
N ILE A 152 11.14 4.87 -6.30
CA ILE A 152 11.21 4.20 -7.61
C ILE A 152 11.87 5.05 -8.70
N ASN A 153 12.05 6.36 -8.47
CA ASN A 153 12.65 7.28 -9.44
C ASN A 153 14.05 7.80 -9.02
N GLY A 154 14.49 7.49 -7.80
CA GLY A 154 15.78 7.89 -7.24
C GLY A 154 15.85 9.34 -6.75
N ASP A 155 14.72 10.00 -6.50
CA ASP A 155 14.68 11.40 -6.06
C ASP A 155 14.76 11.58 -4.52
N GLY A 156 14.80 10.46 -3.79
CA GLY A 156 14.87 10.41 -2.33
C GLY A 156 13.53 10.51 -1.62
N LYS A 157 12.42 10.68 -2.34
CA LYS A 157 11.06 10.53 -1.82
C LYS A 157 10.59 9.09 -2.01
N LEU A 158 9.61 8.68 -1.20
CA LEU A 158 9.03 7.35 -1.29
C LEU A 158 7.64 7.43 -1.91
N GLU A 159 7.45 6.74 -3.04
CA GLU A 159 6.13 6.53 -3.62
C GLU A 159 5.42 5.36 -2.91
N TYR A 160 4.12 5.48 -2.73
CA TYR A 160 3.26 4.38 -2.32
C TYR A 160 2.73 3.63 -3.55
N LEU A 161 3.27 2.44 -3.76
CA LEU A 161 2.90 1.56 -4.86
C LEU A 161 1.78 0.62 -4.41
N THR A 162 0.61 0.74 -5.03
CA THR A 162 -0.56 -0.12 -4.81
C THR A 162 -1.26 -0.44 -6.14
N LEU A 163 -2.47 -1.00 -6.04
CA LEU A 163 -3.32 -1.42 -7.15
C LEU A 163 -4.61 -0.59 -7.19
N ALA A 164 -5.17 -0.41 -8.38
CA ALA A 164 -6.46 0.25 -8.52
C ALA A 164 -7.61 -0.65 -8.01
N GLN A 165 -8.02 -0.41 -6.77
CA GLN A 165 -9.02 -1.21 -6.04
C GLN A 165 -10.33 -1.51 -6.82
N PRO A 166 -10.91 -0.59 -7.62
CA PRO A 166 -12.15 -0.85 -8.35
C PRO A 166 -12.11 -2.02 -9.33
N PHE A 167 -10.93 -2.44 -9.80
CA PHE A 167 -10.81 -3.53 -10.77
C PHE A 167 -11.05 -4.92 -10.14
N PHE A 168 -10.90 -5.06 -8.82
CA PHE A 168 -11.24 -6.31 -8.15
C PHE A 168 -12.73 -6.60 -8.29
N TYR A 169 -13.06 -7.80 -8.76
CA TYR A 169 -14.44 -8.26 -9.03
C TYR A 169 -15.19 -7.56 -10.15
N ALA A 170 -14.57 -6.59 -10.84
CA ALA A 170 -15.22 -5.91 -11.96
C ALA A 170 -15.46 -6.90 -13.12
N PHE A 171 -14.41 -7.55 -13.59
CA PHE A 171 -14.45 -8.36 -14.82
C PHE A 171 -14.01 -9.81 -14.66
N SER A 172 -13.85 -10.27 -13.41
CA SER A 172 -13.54 -11.67 -13.07
C SER A 172 -13.77 -11.92 -11.57
N SER A 173 -13.47 -13.12 -11.08
CA SER A 173 -13.27 -13.35 -9.65
C SER A 173 -12.08 -12.54 -9.09
N PHE A 174 -11.91 -12.52 -7.78
CA PHE A 174 -10.74 -11.92 -7.13
C PHE A 174 -9.42 -12.51 -7.63
N ALA A 175 -9.35 -13.84 -7.77
CA ALA A 175 -8.16 -14.53 -8.26
C ALA A 175 -7.91 -14.27 -9.76
N GLY A 176 -8.99 -14.04 -10.51
CA GLY A 176 -8.94 -13.62 -11.90
C GLY A 176 -8.52 -12.15 -12.09
N SER A 177 -8.66 -11.31 -11.07
CA SER A 177 -8.48 -9.86 -11.19
C SER A 177 -7.00 -9.49 -11.21
N VAL A 178 -6.58 -8.69 -12.19
CA VAL A 178 -5.23 -8.12 -12.27
C VAL A 178 -5.34 -6.61 -12.47
N PRO A 179 -5.54 -5.82 -11.40
CA PRO A 179 -5.70 -4.37 -11.51
C PRO A 179 -4.46 -3.66 -12.09
N PRO A 180 -4.64 -2.48 -12.72
CA PRO A 180 -3.52 -1.62 -13.10
C PRO A 180 -2.81 -1.07 -11.88
N SER A 181 -1.57 -0.64 -12.08
CA SER A 181 -0.77 0.05 -11.07
C SER A 181 -1.44 1.35 -10.62
N ARG A 182 -1.34 1.64 -9.33
CA ARG A 182 -1.64 2.95 -8.76
C ARG A 182 -0.44 3.40 -7.93
N ILE A 183 0.16 4.52 -8.29
CA ILE A 183 1.37 5.04 -7.66
C ILE A 183 1.03 6.41 -7.09
N LEU A 184 1.20 6.55 -5.77
CA LEU A 184 0.87 7.76 -5.05
C LEU A 184 2.13 8.42 -4.50
N SER A 185 2.24 9.74 -4.60
CA SER A 185 3.26 10.52 -3.91
C SER A 185 2.62 11.28 -2.74
N PHE A 186 3.35 11.39 -1.63
CA PHE A 186 2.87 12.12 -0.46
C PHE A 186 3.43 13.55 -0.46
N GLN A 187 2.56 14.54 -0.54
CA GLN A 187 2.93 15.95 -0.58
C GLN A 187 1.91 16.80 0.17
N ASP A 188 2.40 17.72 0.99
CA ASP A 188 1.58 18.68 1.74
C ASP A 188 0.48 18.02 2.60
N GLY A 189 0.77 16.83 3.15
CA GLY A 189 -0.14 16.10 4.02
C GLY A 189 -1.08 15.14 3.30
N GLU A 190 -1.10 15.12 1.96
CA GLU A 190 -2.04 14.32 1.18
C GLU A 190 -1.33 13.42 0.14
N PHE A 191 -2.02 12.35 -0.28
CA PHE A 191 -1.57 11.50 -1.39
C PHE A 191 -2.11 11.99 -2.71
N GLN A 192 -1.22 12.15 -3.69
CA GLN A 192 -1.56 12.49 -5.07
C GLN A 192 -1.25 11.32 -6.00
N ASP A 193 -2.14 11.04 -6.95
CA ASP A 193 -1.91 10.01 -7.96
C ASP A 193 -0.93 10.49 -9.02
N VAL A 194 0.28 9.94 -8.99
CA VAL A 194 1.39 10.26 -9.88
C VAL A 194 1.67 9.12 -10.85
N SER A 195 0.73 8.18 -11.04
CA SER A 195 0.96 6.95 -11.83
C SER A 195 1.54 7.24 -13.22
N ARG A 196 1.03 8.27 -13.90
CA ARG A 196 1.46 8.67 -15.26
C ARG A 196 2.89 9.24 -15.31
N GLU A 197 3.45 9.64 -14.18
CA GLU A 197 4.83 10.16 -14.06
C GLU A 197 5.88 9.04 -14.02
N HIS A 198 5.46 7.77 -13.87
CA HIS A 198 6.36 6.62 -13.76
C HIS A 198 6.21 5.60 -14.90
N PRO A 199 6.41 6.01 -16.18
CA PRO A 199 6.15 5.14 -17.33
C PRO A 199 6.99 3.86 -17.37
N GLU A 200 8.20 3.86 -16.79
CA GLU A 200 9.04 2.64 -16.75
C GLU A 200 8.41 1.56 -15.86
N GLN A 201 7.88 1.94 -14.69
CA GLN A 201 7.16 1.04 -13.79
C GLN A 201 5.87 0.52 -14.47
N LEU A 202 5.11 1.42 -15.08
CA LEU A 202 3.89 1.08 -15.82
C LEU A 202 4.16 0.10 -16.97
N ARG A 203 5.23 0.29 -17.76
CA ARG A 203 5.64 -0.63 -18.83
C ARG A 203 6.04 -1.99 -18.29
N SER A 204 6.75 -2.02 -17.16
CA SER A 204 7.14 -3.28 -16.52
C SER A 204 5.92 -4.10 -16.11
N VAL A 205 4.91 -3.45 -15.52
CA VAL A 205 3.65 -4.10 -15.13
C VAL A 205 2.83 -4.52 -16.36
N ALA A 206 2.73 -3.67 -17.39
CA ALA A 206 2.07 -4.03 -18.65
C ALA A 206 2.70 -5.27 -19.30
N TRP A 207 4.02 -5.41 -19.24
CA TRP A 207 4.72 -6.60 -19.72
C TRP A 207 4.39 -7.84 -18.90
N GLN A 208 4.29 -7.74 -17.57
CA GLN A 208 3.87 -8.85 -16.71
C GLN A 208 2.43 -9.30 -17.02
N MET A 209 1.50 -8.36 -17.21
CA MET A 209 0.13 -8.66 -17.62
C MET A 209 0.08 -9.34 -18.98
N TYR A 210 0.90 -8.89 -19.95
CA TYR A 210 1.01 -9.54 -21.24
C TYR A 210 1.49 -10.99 -21.12
N LEU A 211 2.52 -11.26 -20.31
CA LEU A 211 3.00 -12.62 -20.06
C LEU A 211 1.93 -13.49 -19.41
N GLU A 212 1.19 -12.97 -18.44
CA GLU A 212 0.08 -13.67 -17.81
C GLU A 212 -1.00 -14.07 -18.82
N LEU A 213 -1.32 -13.20 -19.78
CA LEU A 213 -2.25 -13.48 -20.88
C LEU A 213 -1.74 -14.57 -21.84
N GLN A 214 -0.43 -14.82 -21.92
CA GLN A 214 0.12 -15.93 -22.72
C GLN A 214 -0.01 -17.28 -22.02
N GLU A 215 -0.04 -17.30 -20.69
CA GLU A 215 -0.05 -18.52 -19.88
C GLU A 215 -1.45 -18.90 -19.39
N ARG A 216 -2.33 -17.92 -19.22
CA ARG A 216 -3.69 -18.07 -18.67
C ARG A 216 -4.70 -18.37 -19.77
N ASN A 217 -5.66 -19.25 -19.47
CA ASN A 217 -6.72 -19.67 -20.38
C ASN A 217 -8.15 -19.56 -19.80
N HIS A 218 -8.31 -18.88 -18.66
CA HIS A 218 -9.58 -18.66 -17.98
C HIS A 218 -9.58 -17.27 -17.34
N GLU A 219 -10.75 -16.65 -17.18
CA GLU A 219 -10.88 -15.30 -16.58
C GLU A 219 -9.94 -14.26 -17.20
N VAL A 220 -9.73 -14.37 -18.52
CA VAL A 220 -8.80 -13.50 -19.27
C VAL A 220 -9.31 -12.05 -19.32
N ASN A 221 -10.63 -11.85 -19.22
CA ASN A 221 -11.26 -10.53 -19.19
C ASN A 221 -10.83 -9.72 -17.96
N GLY A 222 -10.58 -10.38 -16.81
CA GLY A 222 -10.03 -9.73 -15.62
C GLY A 222 -8.62 -9.17 -15.83
N VAL A 223 -7.78 -9.88 -16.58
CA VAL A 223 -6.42 -9.44 -16.92
C VAL A 223 -6.46 -8.36 -18.02
N LEU A 224 -7.29 -8.56 -19.04
CA LEU A 224 -7.44 -7.60 -20.15
C LEU A 224 -7.98 -6.25 -19.66
N ALA A 225 -8.91 -6.23 -18.71
CA ALA A 225 -9.40 -4.98 -18.13
C ALA A 225 -8.26 -4.16 -17.50
N GLY A 226 -7.44 -4.80 -16.67
CA GLY A 226 -6.28 -4.14 -16.08
C GLY A 226 -5.20 -3.78 -17.09
N TYR A 227 -4.95 -4.63 -18.07
CA TYR A 227 -4.00 -4.38 -19.16
C TYR A 227 -4.36 -3.14 -19.97
N VAL A 228 -5.62 -3.00 -20.39
CA VAL A 228 -6.11 -1.83 -21.13
C VAL A 228 -5.95 -0.57 -20.29
N ALA A 229 -6.34 -0.61 -19.01
CA ALA A 229 -6.18 0.52 -18.09
C ALA A 229 -4.70 0.91 -17.90
N GLN A 230 -3.83 -0.09 -17.75
CA GLN A 230 -2.38 0.08 -17.62
C GLN A 230 -1.77 0.71 -18.88
N LYS A 231 -2.26 0.33 -20.07
CA LYS A 231 -1.89 0.94 -21.36
C LYS A 231 -2.45 2.35 -21.51
N ALA A 232 -3.65 2.63 -21.01
CA ALA A 232 -4.20 3.99 -20.98
C ALA A 232 -3.34 4.94 -20.12
N LEU A 233 -2.84 4.49 -18.96
CA LEU A 233 -1.88 5.26 -18.14
C LEU A 233 -0.58 5.59 -18.91
N LEU A 234 -0.20 4.76 -19.88
CA LEU A 234 0.96 4.98 -20.74
C LEU A 234 0.68 5.89 -21.96
N GLY A 235 -0.57 6.31 -22.16
CA GLY A 235 -0.99 7.00 -23.39
C GLY A 235 -1.10 6.06 -24.60
N GLU A 236 -1.21 4.75 -24.36
CA GLU A 236 -1.21 3.69 -25.37
C GLU A 236 -2.57 2.95 -25.40
N PHE A 237 -3.67 3.68 -25.14
CA PHE A 237 -5.01 3.10 -25.04
C PHE A 237 -5.43 2.37 -26.30
N ASP A 238 -5.27 2.96 -27.49
CA ASP A 238 -5.67 2.34 -28.77
C ASP A 238 -5.00 0.98 -28.97
N GLU A 239 -3.69 0.86 -28.70
CA GLU A 239 -2.96 -0.40 -28.81
C GLU A 239 -3.48 -1.44 -27.81
N GLY A 240 -3.71 -1.02 -26.56
CA GLY A 240 -4.29 -1.89 -25.53
C GLY A 240 -5.70 -2.35 -25.89
N TRP A 241 -6.51 -1.46 -26.47
CA TRP A 241 -7.89 -1.71 -26.87
C TRP A 241 -7.97 -2.70 -28.04
N GLU A 242 -7.18 -2.49 -29.08
CA GLU A 242 -7.08 -3.42 -30.22
C GLU A 242 -6.62 -4.81 -29.77
N PHE A 243 -5.64 -4.87 -28.86
CA PHE A 243 -5.21 -6.14 -28.28
C PHE A 243 -6.34 -6.81 -27.52
N MET A 244 -7.08 -6.09 -26.68
CA MET A 244 -8.21 -6.62 -25.94
C MET A 244 -9.31 -7.18 -26.87
N LEU A 245 -9.69 -6.44 -27.92
CA LEU A 245 -10.70 -6.89 -28.88
C LEU A 245 -10.31 -8.20 -29.58
N ALA A 246 -9.02 -8.46 -29.76
CA ALA A 246 -8.52 -9.69 -30.37
C ALA A 246 -8.47 -10.89 -29.42
N HIS A 247 -8.53 -10.68 -28.09
CA HIS A 247 -8.23 -11.73 -27.09
C HIS A 247 -9.28 -11.93 -26.00
N TYR A 248 -10.28 -11.05 -25.87
CA TYR A 248 -11.31 -11.21 -24.84
C TYR A 248 -12.15 -12.47 -25.05
N ASP A 249 -12.65 -13.01 -23.95
CA ASP A 249 -13.58 -14.14 -23.98
C ASP A 249 -15.03 -13.58 -23.97
N PRO A 250 -15.80 -13.73 -25.07
CA PRO A 250 -17.17 -13.23 -25.13
C PRO A 250 -18.15 -14.03 -24.28
N ASP A 251 -17.78 -15.26 -23.90
CA ASP A 251 -18.63 -16.18 -23.12
C ASP A 251 -18.29 -16.14 -21.61
N ASP A 252 -17.32 -15.31 -21.20
CA ASP A 252 -16.89 -15.18 -19.80
C ASP A 252 -17.85 -14.29 -18.99
N GLU A 253 -18.72 -14.97 -18.24
CA GLU A 253 -19.67 -14.37 -17.29
C GLU A 253 -19.09 -14.22 -15.86
N SER A 254 -17.80 -14.44 -15.64
CA SER A 254 -17.19 -14.37 -14.29
C SER A 254 -17.18 -12.97 -13.68
N GLY A 255 -17.35 -11.92 -14.50
CA GLY A 255 -17.44 -10.54 -14.06
C GLY A 255 -18.69 -10.26 -13.20
N ILE A 256 -18.48 -9.85 -11.95
CA ILE A 256 -19.56 -9.67 -10.98
C ILE A 256 -20.15 -8.25 -11.05
N GLY A 257 -19.28 -7.24 -11.06
CA GLY A 257 -19.68 -5.83 -10.93
C GLY A 257 -19.60 -5.03 -12.23
N GLY A 258 -18.58 -5.27 -13.07
CA GLY A 258 -18.18 -4.39 -14.16
C GLY A 258 -19.18 -4.31 -15.31
N TYR A 259 -20.07 -5.29 -15.45
CA TYR A 259 -21.15 -5.26 -16.43
C TYR A 259 -22.36 -4.43 -15.99
N ASN A 260 -22.50 -4.08 -14.72
CA ASN A 260 -23.70 -3.42 -14.21
C ASN A 260 -23.71 -1.94 -14.60
N ILE A 261 -24.90 -1.44 -14.95
CA ILE A 261 -25.16 -0.01 -15.14
C ILE A 261 -25.79 0.51 -13.85
N TYR A 262 -25.22 1.58 -13.31
CA TYR A 262 -25.65 2.19 -12.06
C TYR A 262 -26.34 3.54 -12.30
N ASN A 263 -27.38 3.85 -11.52
CA ASN A 263 -27.94 5.21 -11.42
C ASN A 263 -27.12 6.07 -10.44
N GLU A 264 -27.53 7.32 -10.25
CA GLU A 264 -26.90 8.26 -9.32
C GLU A 264 -26.91 7.74 -7.86
N GLU A 265 -27.91 6.93 -7.50
CA GLU A 265 -28.04 6.29 -6.19
C GLU A 265 -27.21 5.00 -6.04
N ARG A 266 -26.41 4.62 -7.04
CA ARG A 266 -25.62 3.37 -7.09
C ARG A 266 -26.45 2.09 -7.05
N GLU A 267 -27.67 2.15 -7.55
CA GLU A 267 -28.54 0.99 -7.77
C GLU A 267 -28.32 0.43 -9.17
N VAL A 268 -28.34 -0.90 -9.29
CA VAL A 268 -28.20 -1.57 -10.60
C VAL A 268 -29.50 -1.39 -11.38
N VAL A 269 -29.43 -0.63 -12.48
CA VAL A 269 -30.57 -0.35 -13.37
C VAL A 269 -30.49 -1.07 -14.71
N GLY A 270 -29.36 -1.74 -14.99
CA GLY A 270 -29.18 -2.51 -16.22
C GLY A 270 -27.83 -3.23 -16.26
N LYS A 271 -27.54 -3.81 -17.41
CA LYS A 271 -26.23 -4.39 -17.72
C LYS A 271 -25.79 -4.00 -19.12
N HIS A 272 -24.49 -3.77 -19.28
CA HIS A 272 -23.85 -3.64 -20.57
C HIS A 272 -23.95 -4.97 -21.36
N PRO A 273 -24.06 -4.90 -22.70
CA PRO A 273 -24.32 -6.07 -23.53
C PRO A 273 -23.11 -7.00 -23.70
N ASP A 274 -21.90 -6.47 -23.58
CA ASP A 274 -20.65 -7.20 -23.78
C ASP A 274 -19.49 -6.59 -22.98
N PHE A 275 -18.38 -7.34 -22.89
CA PHE A 275 -17.19 -6.95 -22.15
C PHE A 275 -16.57 -5.63 -22.66
N PRO A 276 -16.33 -5.42 -23.97
CA PRO A 276 -15.81 -4.14 -24.46
C PRO A 276 -16.68 -2.94 -24.07
N THR A 277 -18.00 -3.04 -24.24
CA THR A 277 -18.91 -1.94 -23.88
C THR A 277 -18.86 -1.63 -22.38
N ALA A 278 -18.82 -2.68 -21.55
CA ALA A 278 -18.71 -2.55 -20.10
C ALA A 278 -17.38 -1.94 -19.67
N LEU A 279 -16.26 -2.43 -20.22
CA LEU A 279 -14.92 -1.93 -19.91
C LEU A 279 -14.76 -0.47 -20.34
N GLN A 280 -15.26 -0.09 -21.51
CA GLN A 280 -15.20 1.30 -21.98
C GLN A 280 -15.89 2.25 -20.99
N ALA A 281 -17.11 1.94 -20.58
CA ALA A 281 -17.86 2.74 -19.62
C ALA A 281 -17.14 2.82 -18.26
N PHE A 282 -16.59 1.69 -17.81
CA PHE A 282 -15.84 1.61 -16.56
C PHE A 282 -14.55 2.47 -16.59
N LEU A 283 -13.81 2.47 -17.69
CA LEU A 283 -12.58 3.27 -17.82
C LEU A 283 -12.88 4.77 -17.93
N LEU A 284 -13.99 5.16 -18.54
CA LEU A 284 -14.48 6.55 -18.56
C LEU A 284 -14.85 7.02 -17.15
N ASP A 285 -15.65 6.23 -16.42
CA ASP A 285 -16.08 6.55 -15.05
C ASP A 285 -14.89 6.73 -14.09
N LEU A 286 -13.85 5.91 -14.26
CA LEU A 286 -12.62 5.99 -13.46
C LEU A 286 -11.58 7.00 -13.97
N GLY A 287 -11.82 7.68 -15.10
CA GLY A 287 -10.90 8.68 -15.66
C GLY A 287 -9.58 8.11 -16.22
N TYR A 288 -9.59 6.85 -16.67
CA TYR A 288 -8.45 6.29 -17.41
C TYR A 288 -8.40 6.80 -18.85
N ILE A 289 -9.56 7.11 -19.43
CA ILE A 289 -9.75 7.63 -20.79
C ILE A 289 -10.79 8.74 -20.78
N GLU A 290 -10.77 9.57 -21.82
CA GLU A 290 -11.77 10.61 -22.09
C GLU A 290 -12.69 10.22 -23.27
N GLU A 291 -13.81 10.91 -23.45
CA GLU A 291 -14.70 10.67 -24.60
C GLU A 291 -13.99 10.85 -25.96
N SER A 292 -12.96 11.71 -26.02
CA SER A 292 -12.14 11.91 -27.22
C SER A 292 -11.29 10.70 -27.61
N ASP A 293 -10.98 9.83 -26.65
CA ASP A 293 -10.16 8.64 -26.87
C ASP A 293 -10.98 7.51 -27.49
N LEU A 294 -12.30 7.64 -27.55
CA LEU A 294 -13.18 6.61 -28.06
C LEU A 294 -13.01 6.39 -29.57
N PRO A 295 -13.07 5.13 -30.06
CA PRO A 295 -13.08 4.83 -31.48
C PRO A 295 -14.23 5.54 -32.20
N GLY A 296 -13.92 6.57 -32.99
CA GLY A 296 -14.92 7.37 -33.75
C GLY A 296 -15.28 8.73 -33.16
N GLY A 297 -14.62 9.20 -32.10
CA GLY A 297 -14.81 10.55 -31.55
C GLY A 297 -14.49 11.67 -32.57
N CYS A 298 -15.38 12.66 -32.66
CA CYS A 298 -15.17 13.89 -33.44
C CYS A 298 -14.10 14.77 -32.77
N GLY A 299 -12.83 14.46 -33.01
CA GLY A 299 -11.69 15.20 -32.47
C GLY A 299 -10.32 14.74 -32.96
N ARG A 300 -10.25 13.65 -33.76
CA ARG A 300 -9.02 13.16 -34.38
C ARG A 300 -8.57 14.14 -35.48
N ASN A 301 -7.66 15.05 -35.15
CA ASN A 301 -6.85 15.83 -36.10
C ASN A 301 -5.44 15.26 -36.20
#